data_AF-A0A075HH80-F1
#
_entry.id   AF-A0A075HH80-F1
#
_cell.length_a   1.000
_cell.length_b   1.000
_cell.length_c   1.000
_cell.angle_alpha   90.00
_cell.angle_beta   90.00
_cell.angle_gamma   90.00
#
_symmetry.space_group_name_H-M   'P 1'
#
loop_
_entity.id
_entity.type
_entity.pdbx_description
1 polymer ?
#
loop_
_entity_poly.entity_id
_entity_poly.type
_entity_poly.pdbx_seq_one_letter_code
_entity_poly.pdbx_strand_id
1 'polypeptide(L)'
;MKYIDIADSNRVDRSPDKIIQILSDGTTVEKGYKIKNIQLRLYTEKNDKKLGLYSLITSFVETDKGSVEMIYDEGFRGNNALEKSSKFLTESLGISGLILRSLIFLDGK
;
A
#
# COMPACT_ATOMS: atom_id res chain seq x y z
N MET A 1 9.78 -9.55 9.64
CA MET A 1 8.45 -9.51 10.28
C MET A 1 7.50 -8.71 9.41
N LYS A 2 6.22 -9.10 9.29
CA LYS A 2 5.18 -8.34 8.58
C LYS A 2 4.31 -7.62 9.61
N TYR A 3 4.22 -6.30 9.49
CA TYR A 3 3.34 -5.47 10.30
C TYR A 3 2.13 -4.98 9.48
N ILE A 4 1.01 -4.77 10.16
CA ILE A 4 -0.21 -4.20 9.60
C ILE A 4 -0.53 -2.94 10.42
N ASP A 5 -0.47 -1.78 9.78
CA ASP A 5 -0.84 -0.48 10.35
C ASP A 5 -2.25 -0.11 9.86
N ILE A 6 -3.22 -0.93 10.27
CA ILE A 6 -4.63 -0.81 9.94
C ILE A 6 -5.42 -1.18 11.20
N ALA A 7 -6.33 -0.31 11.63
CA ALA A 7 -7.08 -0.49 12.89
C ALA A 7 -7.84 -1.83 12.96
N ASP A 8 -8.44 -2.25 11.84
CA ASP A 8 -9.01 -3.59 11.68
C ASP A 8 -8.17 -4.39 10.67
N SER A 9 -7.26 -5.22 11.18
CA SER A 9 -6.36 -6.02 10.36
C SER A 9 -7.06 -7.11 9.56
N ASN A 10 -8.28 -7.52 9.94
CA ASN A 10 -9.02 -8.56 9.22
C ASN A 10 -9.39 -8.12 7.80
N ARG A 11 -9.45 -6.80 7.56
CA ARG A 11 -9.70 -6.20 6.23
C ARG A 11 -8.67 -6.62 5.19
N VAL A 12 -7.45 -6.98 5.63
CA VAL A 12 -6.33 -7.40 4.79
C VAL A 12 -5.82 -8.81 5.12
N ASP A 13 -6.55 -9.56 5.95
CA ASP A 13 -6.23 -10.96 6.27
C ASP A 13 -6.74 -11.92 5.18
N ARG A 14 -6.38 -11.59 3.94
CA ARG A 14 -6.68 -12.36 2.72
C ARG A 14 -5.72 -11.95 1.61
N SER A 15 -5.74 -12.65 0.49
CA SER A 15 -5.03 -12.21 -0.71
C SER A 15 -5.67 -10.94 -1.30
N PRO A 16 -4.87 -9.97 -1.77
CA PRO A 16 -5.40 -8.84 -2.55
C PRO A 16 -6.10 -9.32 -3.81
N ASP A 17 -7.15 -8.62 -4.21
CA ASP A 17 -7.84 -8.88 -5.48
C ASP A 17 -6.98 -8.43 -6.67
N LYS A 18 -6.17 -7.38 -6.46
CA LYS A 18 -5.23 -6.87 -7.45
C LYS A 18 -4.00 -6.27 -6.79
N ILE A 19 -2.86 -6.39 -7.47
CA ILE A 19 -1.57 -5.84 -7.04
C ILE A 19 -0.97 -5.04 -8.20
N ILE A 20 -0.47 -3.85 -7.91
CA ILE A 20 0.43 -3.11 -8.81
C ILE A 20 1.78 -2.96 -8.12
N GLN A 21 2.82 -3.41 -8.82
CA GLN A 21 4.20 -3.29 -8.40
C GLN A 21 4.71 -1.87 -8.71
N ILE A 22 5.14 -1.13 -7.69
CA ILE A 22 5.65 0.24 -7.83
C ILE A 22 7.17 0.25 -7.96
N LEU A 23 7.87 -0.50 -7.10
CA LEU A 23 9.33 -0.59 -7.09
C LEU A 23 9.77 -1.99 -6.63
N SER A 24 10.71 -2.63 -7.31
CA SER A 24 11.18 -3.99 -6.96
C SER A 24 12.66 -4.25 -7.28
N ASP A 25 13.51 -3.22 -7.27
CA ASP A 25 14.90 -3.35 -7.68
C ASP A 25 15.87 -3.62 -6.51
N GLY A 26 15.43 -3.37 -5.27
CA GLY A 26 16.27 -3.53 -4.10
C GLY A 26 17.43 -2.54 -4.02
N THR A 27 17.48 -1.51 -4.87
CA THR A 27 18.66 -0.62 -4.97
C THR A 27 18.53 0.61 -4.06
N THR A 28 17.29 0.97 -3.72
CA THR A 28 17.00 2.17 -2.93
C THR A 28 17.33 1.95 -1.46
N VAL A 29 18.19 2.81 -0.91
CA VAL A 29 18.54 2.84 0.51
C VAL A 29 18.09 4.17 1.11
N GLU A 30 17.26 4.11 2.14
CA GLU A 30 16.67 5.27 2.81
C GLU A 30 16.81 5.12 4.31
N LYS A 31 17.44 6.09 5.00
CA LYS A 31 17.69 6.06 6.46
C LYS A 31 18.27 4.74 6.99
N GLY A 32 19.13 4.08 6.20
CA GLY A 32 19.73 2.80 6.57
C GLY A 32 18.81 1.59 6.45
N TYR A 33 17.67 1.72 5.76
CA TYR A 33 16.83 0.62 5.30
C TYR A 33 17.07 0.38 3.81
N LYS A 34 17.23 -0.88 3.43
CA LYS A 34 17.23 -1.29 2.02
C LYS A 34 15.79 -1.61 1.61
N ILE A 35 15.22 -0.78 0.75
CA ILE A 35 13.86 -0.97 0.23
C ILE A 35 13.90 -2.09 -0.81
N LYS A 36 13.22 -3.19 -0.54
CA LYS A 36 13.17 -4.37 -1.43
C LYS A 36 12.01 -4.29 -2.40
N ASN A 37 10.86 -3.87 -1.92
CA ASN A 37 9.60 -3.98 -2.64
C ASN A 37 8.60 -2.92 -2.18
N ILE A 38 7.91 -2.27 -3.12
CA ILE A 38 6.77 -1.39 -2.87
C ILE A 38 5.62 -1.81 -3.78
N GLN A 39 4.46 -2.10 -3.18
CA GLN A 39 3.24 -2.49 -3.88
C GLN A 39 2.07 -1.62 -3.47
N LEU A 40 1.16 -1.37 -4.41
CA LEU A 40 -0.22 -1.03 -4.09
C LEU A 40 -1.08 -2.29 -4.25
N ARG A 41 -1.97 -2.52 -3.28
CA ARG A 41 -2.84 -3.70 -3.22
C ARG A 41 -4.28 -3.24 -3.11
N LEU A 42 -5.18 -3.91 -3.81
CA LEU A 42 -6.62 -3.66 -3.77
C LEU A 42 -7.33 -4.79 -3.05
N TYR A 43 -8.21 -4.43 -2.12
CA TYR A 43 -9.20 -5.30 -1.50
C TYR A 43 -10.57 -4.69 -1.73
N THR A 44 -11.49 -5.49 -2.25
CA THR A 44 -12.87 -5.13 -2.52
C THR A 44 -13.71 -5.67 -1.37
N GLU A 45 -14.35 -4.77 -0.64
CA GLU A 45 -15.03 -5.12 0.62
C GLU A 45 -16.54 -5.30 0.44
N LYS A 46 -17.19 -4.35 -0.23
CA LYS A 46 -18.65 -4.32 -0.39
C LYS A 46 -19.03 -3.80 -1.76
N ASN A 47 -20.22 -4.18 -2.22
CA ASN A 47 -20.82 -3.69 -3.45
C ASN A 47 -22.12 -2.95 -3.12
N ASP A 48 -22.10 -1.62 -3.25
CA ASP A 48 -23.29 -0.80 -3.11
C ASP A 48 -24.02 -0.69 -4.46
N LYS A 49 -25.35 -0.78 -4.46
CA LYS A 49 -26.16 -0.77 -5.69
C LYS A 49 -26.02 0.51 -6.51
N LYS A 50 -25.72 1.64 -5.87
CA LYS A 50 -25.62 2.96 -6.51
C LYS A 50 -24.17 3.39 -6.70
N LEU A 51 -23.32 3.13 -5.71
CA LEU A 51 -21.94 3.61 -5.67
C LEU A 51 -20.92 2.59 -6.21
N GLY A 52 -21.33 1.32 -6.36
CA GLY A 52 -20.50 0.23 -6.86
C GLY A 52 -19.58 -0.36 -5.80
N LEU A 53 -18.43 -0.86 -6.25
CA LEU A 53 -17.45 -1.53 -5.38
C LEU A 53 -16.73 -0.52 -4.47
N TYR A 54 -16.69 -0.84 -3.18
CA TYR A 54 -15.85 -0.16 -2.21
C TYR A 54 -14.42 -0.73 -2.30
N SER A 55 -13.50 0.13 -2.69
CA SER A 55 -12.08 -0.17 -2.83
C SER A 55 -11.35 0.19 -1.54
N LEU A 56 -10.65 -0.77 -0.94
CA LEU A 56 -9.61 -0.55 0.04
C LEU A 56 -8.27 -0.72 -0.67
N ILE A 57 -7.49 0.36 -0.77
CA ILE A 57 -6.16 0.35 -1.37
C ILE A 57 -5.14 0.47 -0.24
N THR A 58 -4.23 -0.49 -0.17
CA THR A 58 -3.12 -0.46 0.79
C THR A 58 -1.79 -0.30 0.09
N SER A 59 -0.85 0.37 0.76
CA SER A 59 0.56 0.35 0.40
C SER A 59 1.27 -0.70 1.22
N PHE A 60 1.99 -1.59 0.54
CA PHE A 60 2.90 -2.54 1.17
C PHE A 60 4.34 -2.15 0.86
N VAL A 61 5.13 -1.92 1.90
CA VAL A 61 6.57 -1.63 1.80
C VAL A 61 7.34 -2.72 2.50
N GLU A 62 8.26 -3.35 1.77
CA GLU A 62 9.17 -4.35 2.27
C GLU A 62 10.59 -3.82 2.29
N THR A 63 11.27 -4.05 3.41
CA THR A 63 12.66 -3.68 3.63
C THR A 63 13.49 -4.90 4.06
N ASP A 64 14.78 -4.69 4.25
CA ASP A 64 15.66 -5.65 4.92
C ASP A 64 15.35 -5.89 6.39
N LYS A 65 14.70 -4.94 7.08
CA LYS A 65 14.40 -5.01 8.52
C LYS A 65 12.95 -5.38 8.85
N GLY A 66 12.09 -5.46 7.85
CA GLY A 66 10.67 -5.80 8.03
C GLY A 66 9.81 -5.24 6.93
N SER A 67 8.51 -5.51 7.00
CA SER A 67 7.54 -4.94 6.09
C SER A 67 6.34 -4.37 6.84
N VAL A 68 5.70 -3.38 6.22
CA VAL A 68 4.49 -2.76 6.74
C VAL A 68 3.45 -2.62 5.63
N GLU A 69 2.21 -2.96 5.95
CA GLU A 69 1.04 -2.71 5.12
C GLU A 69 0.16 -1.64 5.78
N MET A 70 -0.13 -0.55 5.05
CA MET A 70 -0.87 0.63 5.53
C MET A 70 -2.02 0.95 4.58
N ILE A 71 -3.12 1.52 5.08
CA ILE A 71 -4.12 2.14 4.20
C ILE A 71 -3.46 3.30 3.43
N TYR A 72 -3.64 3.28 2.11
CA TYR A 72 -3.25 4.35 1.20
C TYR A 72 -4.46 5.19 0.77
N ASP A 73 -5.55 4.54 0.36
CA ASP A 73 -6.81 5.18 0.00
C ASP A 73 -7.98 4.20 0.19
N GLU A 74 -9.18 4.71 0.46
CA GLU A 74 -10.39 3.89 0.51
C GLU A 74 -11.64 4.65 0.06
N GLY A 75 -12.62 3.93 -0.49
CA GLY A 75 -13.89 4.50 -0.91
C GLY A 75 -14.49 3.87 -2.18
N PHE A 76 -15.60 4.46 -2.63
CA PHE A 76 -16.20 4.11 -3.93
C PHE A 76 -15.42 4.80 -5.07
N ARG A 77 -14.33 4.16 -5.49
CA ARG A 77 -13.35 4.74 -6.44
C ARG A 77 -13.55 4.29 -7.90
N GLY A 78 -14.52 3.41 -8.14
CA GLY A 78 -14.84 2.86 -9.46
C GLY A 78 -13.85 1.78 -9.92
N ASN A 79 -14.05 1.26 -11.14
CA ASN A 79 -13.39 0.03 -11.60
C ASN A 79 -11.86 0.12 -11.77
N ASN A 80 -11.31 1.33 -11.94
CA ASN A 80 -9.87 1.57 -12.16
C ASN A 80 -9.21 2.26 -10.95
N ALA A 81 -9.73 1.99 -9.74
CA ALA A 81 -9.28 2.63 -8.50
C ALA A 81 -7.78 2.45 -8.27
N LEU A 82 -7.28 1.22 -8.40
CA LEU A 82 -5.89 0.89 -8.14
C LEU A 82 -4.94 1.54 -9.16
N GLU A 83 -5.31 1.57 -10.44
CA GLU A 83 -4.52 2.19 -11.51
C GLU A 83 -4.42 3.70 -11.33
N LYS A 84 -5.55 4.35 -10.98
CA LYS A 84 -5.56 5.80 -10.70
C LYS A 84 -4.67 6.14 -9.52
N SER A 85 -4.77 5.37 -8.43
CA SER A 85 -3.94 5.54 -7.25
C SER A 85 -2.46 5.29 -7.53
N SER A 86 -2.14 4.25 -8.31
CA SER A 86 -0.77 3.97 -8.75
C SER A 86 -0.21 5.10 -9.59
N LYS A 87 -0.96 5.57 -10.60
CA LYS A 87 -0.54 6.67 -11.47
C LYS A 87 -0.27 7.93 -10.66
N PHE A 88 -1.19 8.29 -9.77
CA PHE A 88 -1.02 9.44 -8.90
C PHE A 88 0.21 9.30 -8.00
N LEU A 89 0.42 8.14 -7.36
CA LEU A 89 1.57 7.88 -6.51
C LEU A 89 2.90 8.08 -7.27
N THR A 90 2.99 7.57 -8.49
CA THR A 90 4.19 7.64 -9.31
C THR A 90 4.44 9.03 -9.91
N GLU A 91 3.39 9.79 -10.22
CA GLU A 91 3.51 11.10 -10.88
C GLU A 91 3.68 12.28 -9.90
N SER A 92 3.38 12.10 -8.60
CA SER A 92 3.32 13.20 -7.61
C SER A 92 4.45 13.24 -6.58
N LEU A 93 5.60 12.59 -6.81
CA LEU A 93 6.63 12.35 -5.78
C LEU A 93 6.09 11.59 -4.54
N GLY A 94 4.93 10.93 -4.66
CA GLY A 94 4.26 10.29 -3.53
C GLY A 94 5.02 9.08 -2.98
N ILE A 95 5.89 8.45 -3.79
CA ILE A 95 6.71 7.31 -3.37
C ILE A 95 7.61 7.67 -2.19
N SER A 96 8.27 8.84 -2.21
CA SER A 96 9.17 9.27 -1.13
C SER A 96 8.40 9.47 0.18
N GLY A 97 7.20 10.05 0.13
CA GLY A 97 6.35 10.21 1.31
C GLY A 97 5.87 8.87 1.87
N LEU A 98 5.50 7.94 0.99
CA LEU A 98 5.10 6.59 1.35
C LEU A 98 6.24 5.80 2.01
N ILE A 99 7.46 5.90 1.47
CA ILE A 99 8.66 5.29 2.10
C ILE A 99 8.88 5.91 3.48
N LEU A 100 8.92 7.25 3.58
CA LEU A 100 9.18 7.95 4.84
C LEU A 100 8.21 7.52 5.94
N ARG A 101 6.90 7.49 5.65
CA ARG A 101 5.88 7.04 6.61
C ARG A 101 6.11 5.59 7.04
N SER A 102 6.45 4.71 6.09
CA SER A 102 6.72 3.30 6.37
C SER A 102 7.92 3.13 7.30
N LEU A 103 9.00 3.87 7.08
CA LEU A 103 10.19 3.80 7.90
C LEU A 103 9.95 4.34 9.31
N ILE A 104 9.23 5.47 9.45
CA ILE A 104 8.85 6.00 10.76
C ILE A 104 8.05 4.98 11.56
N PHE A 105 7.12 4.26 10.91
CA PHE A 105 6.37 3.20 11.58
C PHE A 105 7.28 2.06 12.02
N LEU A 106 8.16 1.59 11.13
CA LEU A 106 9.08 0.48 11.43
C LEU A 106 10.08 0.82 12.53
N ASP A 107 10.58 2.06 12.59
CA ASP A 107 11.46 2.54 13.69
C ASP A 107 10.74 2.54 15.04
N GLY A 108 9.40 2.67 15.05
CA GLY A 108 8.57 2.62 16.25
C GLY A 108 8.12 1.23 16.67
N LYS A 109 8.61 0.17 16.03
CA LYS A 109 8.31 -1.25 16.37
C LYS A 109 9.54 -1.97 16.88
#